data_AF-A0A7J6TE26-F1
#
_entry.id   AF-A0A7J6TE26-F1
#
_cell.length_a   1.000
_cell.length_b   1.000
_cell.length_c   1.000
_cell.angle_alpha   90.00
_cell.angle_beta   90.00
_cell.angle_gamma   90.00
#
_symmetry.space_group_name_H-M   'P 1'
#
loop_
_entity.id
_entity.type
_entity.pdbx_description
1 polymer ?
#
loop_
_entity_poly.entity_id
_entity_poly.type
_entity_poly.pdbx_seq_one_letter_code
_entity_poly.pdbx_strand_id
1 'polypeptide(L)'
;MDESYIVETLDLILSVLPECCDAAAEGDGGRISVDVEECWQTVDSSCSSEGRSTPPLSVVRRLLASIATDATAKSRTNIELDEARIRAARAAQIVCQRGRLSLKEFGEQFIHSVANTIGCAGGEQEGREEGEIRDSIYSMIRDRAVIDDRASPPVVIHVDRSTLPPEPRARLKVLLGLRKYWDAESLSQWIGEVLPPNVRVDSFLMKCCRRVVVKDGISGTEETRYCAKF
;
A
#
# COMPACT_ATOMS: atom_id res chain seq x y z
N MET A 1 17.20 2.51 -7.29
CA MET A 1 16.49 1.38 -7.90
C MET A 1 15.24 1.95 -8.50
N ASP A 2 14.91 1.51 -9.70
CA ASP A 2 13.67 1.89 -10.36
C ASP A 2 12.45 1.35 -9.60
N GLU A 3 11.33 2.06 -9.62
CA GLU A 3 10.12 1.66 -8.88
C GLU A 3 9.52 0.36 -9.45
N SER A 4 9.58 0.17 -10.77
CA SER A 4 9.15 -1.08 -11.42
C SER A 4 9.96 -2.26 -10.89
N TYR A 5 11.28 -2.11 -10.84
CA TYR A 5 12.17 -3.15 -10.31
C TYR A 5 11.88 -3.50 -8.85
N ILE A 6 11.58 -2.51 -8.00
CA ILE A 6 11.22 -2.73 -6.59
C ILE A 6 9.91 -3.52 -6.49
N VAL A 7 8.88 -3.12 -7.24
CA VAL A 7 7.57 -3.77 -7.22
C VAL A 7 7.66 -5.21 -7.73
N GLU A 8 8.35 -5.45 -8.84
CA GLU A 8 8.55 -6.78 -9.41
C GLU A 8 9.37 -7.69 -8.48
N THR A 9 10.44 -7.17 -7.89
CA THR A 9 11.27 -7.97 -6.97
C THR A 9 10.50 -8.31 -5.70
N LEU A 10 9.72 -7.36 -5.16
CA LEU A 10 8.91 -7.62 -3.97
C LEU A 10 7.78 -8.62 -4.26
N ASP A 11 7.15 -8.55 -5.43
CA ASP A 11 6.16 -9.56 -5.86
C ASP A 11 6.77 -10.97 -5.88
N LEU A 12 7.94 -11.10 -6.49
CA LEU A 12 8.67 -12.37 -6.54
C LEU A 12 8.98 -12.89 -5.14
N ILE A 13 9.54 -12.04 -4.25
CA ILE A 13 9.79 -12.41 -2.85
C ILE A 13 8.52 -12.92 -2.18
N LEU A 14 7.42 -12.16 -2.28
CA LEU A 14 6.15 -12.52 -1.65
C LEU A 14 5.55 -13.81 -2.25
N SER A 15 5.79 -14.10 -3.53
CA SER A 15 5.31 -15.34 -4.17
C SER A 15 6.01 -16.60 -3.69
N VAL A 16 7.28 -16.50 -3.26
CA VAL A 16 8.06 -17.65 -2.78
C VAL A 16 8.01 -17.82 -1.26
N LEU A 17 7.46 -16.85 -0.52
CA LEU A 17 7.33 -16.94 0.93
C LEU A 17 6.73 -18.27 1.40
N PRO A 18 5.63 -18.78 0.83
CA PRO A 18 5.04 -20.06 1.26
C PRO A 18 5.99 -21.26 1.18
N GLU A 19 7.06 -21.18 0.38
CA GLU A 19 8.04 -22.25 0.19
C GLU A 19 9.24 -22.13 1.13
N CYS A 20 9.48 -20.94 1.70
CA CYS A 20 10.69 -20.63 2.49
C CYS A 20 10.38 -20.00 3.86
N CYS A 21 9.13 -20.08 4.32
CA CYS A 21 8.74 -19.60 5.64
C CYS A 21 7.98 -20.68 6.41
N ASP A 22 8.23 -20.74 7.71
CA ASP A 22 7.38 -21.51 8.61
C ASP A 22 6.03 -20.78 8.74
N ALA A 23 4.94 -21.49 8.44
CA ALA A 23 3.59 -20.95 8.60
C ALA A 23 3.40 -20.45 10.04
N ALA A 24 2.75 -19.30 10.19
CA ALA A 24 2.48 -18.73 11.50
C ALA A 24 1.76 -19.75 12.39
N ALA A 25 2.40 -20.19 13.47
CA ALA A 25 1.76 -21.08 14.43
C ALA A 25 0.61 -20.34 15.14
N GLU A 26 -0.52 -21.02 15.34
CA GLU A 26 -1.65 -20.53 16.14
C GLU A 26 -1.21 -20.30 17.59
N GLY A 27 -0.60 -19.15 17.85
CA GLY A 27 0.03 -18.81 19.14
C GLY A 27 1.09 -17.73 19.05
N ASP A 28 1.69 -17.51 17.87
CA ASP A 28 2.78 -16.53 17.68
C ASP A 28 2.29 -15.15 17.21
N GLY A 29 0.97 -14.90 17.30
CA GLY A 29 0.36 -13.62 16.94
C GLY A 29 0.44 -13.30 15.44
N GLY A 30 0.47 -14.30 14.56
CA GLY A 30 0.49 -14.12 13.11
C GLY A 30 1.86 -13.74 12.52
N ARG A 31 2.95 -13.97 13.26
CA ARG A 31 4.32 -13.68 12.81
C ARG A 31 4.81 -14.75 11.84
N ILE A 32 5.47 -14.30 10.78
CA ILE A 32 6.08 -15.15 9.75
C ILE A 32 7.58 -14.98 9.85
N SER A 33 8.28 -16.04 10.26
CA SER A 33 9.74 -16.03 10.34
C SER A 33 10.33 -16.46 9.01
N VAL A 34 11.30 -15.68 8.52
CA VAL A 34 11.98 -15.92 7.25
C VAL A 34 13.49 -15.82 7.46
N ASP A 35 14.22 -16.86 7.06
CA ASP A 35 15.65 -16.75 6.86
C ASP A 35 15.94 -16.07 5.51
N VAL A 36 16.73 -15.01 5.55
CA VAL A 36 17.03 -14.16 4.39
C VAL A 36 17.82 -14.91 3.32
N GLU A 37 18.72 -15.81 3.70
CA GLU A 37 19.50 -16.60 2.74
C GLU A 37 18.64 -17.68 2.10
N GLU A 38 17.81 -18.38 2.89
CA GLU A 38 16.87 -19.38 2.37
C GLU A 38 15.87 -18.76 1.39
N CYS A 39 15.24 -17.63 1.76
CA CYS A 39 14.33 -16.92 0.87
C CYS A 39 15.02 -16.50 -0.44
N TRP A 40 16.26 -16.00 -0.37
CA TRP A 40 17.00 -15.65 -1.57
C TRP A 40 17.34 -16.87 -2.45
N GLN A 41 17.67 -18.01 -1.86
CA GLN A 41 17.91 -19.26 -2.60
C GLN A 41 16.63 -19.75 -3.32
N THR A 42 15.46 -19.60 -2.69
CA THR A 42 14.18 -19.91 -3.34
C THR A 42 13.88 -18.94 -4.49
N VAL A 43 14.13 -17.64 -4.30
CA VAL A 43 14.05 -16.63 -5.37
C VAL A 43 15.00 -16.96 -6.53
N ASP A 44 16.24 -17.36 -6.24
CA ASP A 44 17.25 -17.73 -7.23
C ASP A 44 16.84 -18.96 -8.04
N SER A 45 16.27 -19.96 -7.36
CA SER A 45 15.74 -21.17 -7.98
C SER A 45 14.57 -20.86 -8.91
N SER A 46 13.64 -20.01 -8.46
CA SER A 46 12.50 -19.54 -9.26
C SER A 46 12.98 -18.77 -10.50
N CYS A 47 13.87 -17.78 -10.34
CA CYS A 47 14.45 -17.02 -11.44
C CYS A 47 15.20 -17.91 -12.46
N SER A 48 15.99 -18.86 -11.96
CA SER A 48 16.72 -19.81 -12.80
C SER A 48 15.77 -20.67 -13.64
N SER A 49 14.65 -21.12 -13.07
CA SER A 49 13.63 -21.89 -13.79
C SER A 49 12.94 -21.10 -14.91
N GLU A 50 12.82 -19.78 -14.75
CA GLU A 50 12.19 -18.87 -15.70
C GLU A 50 13.19 -18.22 -16.69
N GLY A 51 14.49 -18.51 -16.56
CA GLY A 51 15.55 -17.89 -17.35
C GLY A 51 15.74 -16.39 -17.08
N ARG A 52 15.39 -15.93 -15.88
CA ARG A 52 15.48 -14.53 -15.43
C ARG A 52 16.74 -14.29 -14.60
N SER A 53 17.16 -13.03 -14.53
CA SER A 53 18.27 -12.63 -13.67
C SER A 53 17.84 -12.58 -12.21
N THR A 54 18.55 -13.29 -11.34
CA THR A 54 18.27 -13.27 -9.90
C THR A 54 18.57 -11.89 -9.28
N PRO A 55 17.63 -11.33 -8.49
CA PRO A 55 17.89 -10.14 -7.69
C PRO A 55 19.06 -10.35 -6.71
N PRO A 56 19.94 -9.35 -6.49
CA PRO A 56 21.00 -9.47 -5.50
C PRO A 56 20.45 -9.73 -4.10
N LEU A 57 21.12 -10.56 -3.30
CA LEU A 57 20.76 -10.83 -1.89
C LEU A 57 20.57 -9.55 -1.07
N SER A 58 21.41 -8.53 -1.33
CA SER A 58 21.30 -7.23 -0.66
C SER A 58 19.99 -6.47 -0.97
N VAL A 59 19.41 -6.70 -2.15
CA VAL A 59 18.10 -6.16 -2.54
C VAL A 59 16.99 -6.95 -1.85
N VAL A 60 17.04 -8.29 -1.91
CA VAL A 60 16.05 -9.16 -1.25
C VAL A 60 15.97 -8.87 0.24
N ARG A 61 17.12 -8.80 0.93
CA ARG A 61 17.20 -8.43 2.35
C ARG A 61 16.59 -7.06 2.63
N ARG A 62 16.84 -6.06 1.77
CA ARG A 62 16.30 -4.71 1.96
C ARG A 62 14.77 -4.70 1.81
N LEU A 63 14.24 -5.49 0.88
CA LEU A 63 12.80 -5.59 0.65
C LEU A 63 12.10 -6.38 1.76
N LEU A 64 12.67 -7.50 2.21
CA LEU A 64 12.19 -8.21 3.41
C LEU A 64 12.18 -7.29 4.63
N ALA A 65 13.24 -6.52 4.86
CA ALA A 65 13.31 -5.54 5.94
C ALA A 65 12.23 -4.44 5.84
N SER A 66 11.74 -4.12 4.64
CA SER A 66 10.69 -3.10 4.46
C SER A 66 9.30 -3.58 4.89
N ILE A 67 9.08 -4.90 4.95
CA ILE A 67 7.85 -5.54 5.41
C ILE A 67 8.03 -6.28 6.74
N ALA A 68 9.20 -6.16 7.36
CA ALA A 68 9.52 -6.75 8.65
C ALA A 68 8.86 -6.03 9.82
N THR A 69 8.76 -6.69 10.96
CA THR A 69 8.51 -6.03 12.25
C THR A 69 9.67 -5.10 12.61
N ASP A 70 9.40 -4.03 13.37
CA ASP A 70 10.45 -3.08 13.77
C ASP A 70 11.55 -3.72 14.64
N ALA A 71 11.22 -4.84 15.31
CA ALA A 71 12.16 -5.61 16.12
C ALA A 71 13.25 -6.28 15.27
N THR A 72 12.90 -6.77 14.08
CA THR A 72 13.78 -7.61 13.25
C THR A 72 14.19 -6.96 11.93
N ALA A 73 13.66 -5.79 11.57
CA ALA A 73 13.98 -5.07 10.34
C ALA A 73 15.49 -4.78 10.11
N LYS A 74 16.29 -4.77 11.19
CA LYS A 74 17.76 -4.59 11.12
C LYS A 74 18.55 -5.90 11.11
N SER A 75 17.87 -7.03 11.29
CA SER A 75 18.48 -8.36 11.25
C SER A 75 19.06 -8.64 9.86
N ARG A 76 20.06 -9.50 9.83
CA ARG A 76 20.75 -9.93 8.60
C ARG A 76 20.43 -11.36 8.21
N THR A 77 19.88 -12.15 9.13
CA THR A 77 19.65 -13.59 8.97
C THR A 77 18.16 -13.87 9.07
N ASN A 78 17.59 -13.85 10.27
CA ASN A 78 16.17 -14.11 10.50
C ASN A 78 15.37 -12.82 10.63
N ILE A 79 14.29 -12.72 9.88
CA ILE A 79 13.37 -11.57 9.88
C ILE A 79 11.96 -12.08 10.20
N GLU A 80 11.30 -11.43 11.14
CA GLU A 80 9.87 -11.59 11.38
C GLU A 80 9.12 -10.60 10.50
N LEU A 81 8.23 -11.08 9.65
CA LEU A 81 7.40 -10.24 8.80
C LEU A 81 6.16 -9.76 9.54
N ASP A 82 5.75 -8.53 9.23
CA ASP A 82 4.53 -7.91 9.74
C ASP A 82 3.39 -8.10 8.74
N GLU A 83 2.33 -8.78 9.15
CA GLU A 83 1.18 -9.09 8.29
C GLU A 83 0.55 -7.84 7.68
N ALA A 84 0.43 -6.74 8.43
CA ALA A 84 -0.15 -5.50 7.92
C ALA A 84 0.74 -4.88 6.83
N ARG A 85 2.07 -4.97 6.97
CA ARG A 85 3.01 -4.53 5.92
C ARG A 85 2.98 -5.43 4.70
N ILE A 86 2.83 -6.75 4.86
CA ILE A 86 2.63 -7.68 3.73
C ILE A 86 1.35 -7.33 2.97
N ARG A 87 0.24 -7.14 3.68
CA ARG A 87 -1.05 -6.73 3.12
C ARG A 87 -0.89 -5.40 2.36
N ALA A 88 -0.25 -4.39 2.96
CA ALA A 88 0.01 -3.12 2.28
C ALA A 88 0.88 -3.29 1.02
N ALA A 89 1.92 -4.14 1.06
CA ALA A 89 2.75 -4.44 -0.10
C ALA A 89 1.97 -5.10 -1.24
N ARG A 90 1.12 -6.10 -0.94
CA ARG A 90 0.24 -6.73 -1.95
C ARG A 90 -0.76 -5.75 -2.52
N ALA A 91 -1.37 -4.92 -1.68
CA ALA A 91 -2.29 -3.88 -2.11
C ALA A 91 -1.62 -2.90 -3.09
N ALA A 92 -0.42 -2.41 -2.74
CA ALA A 92 0.38 -1.52 -3.59
C ALA A 92 0.71 -2.17 -4.93
N GLN A 93 1.15 -3.44 -4.93
CA GLN A 93 1.50 -4.17 -6.14
C GLN A 93 0.32 -4.29 -7.12
N ILE A 94 -0.87 -4.67 -6.62
CA ILE A 94 -2.08 -4.80 -7.45
C ILE A 94 -2.39 -3.48 -8.14
N VAL A 95 -2.31 -2.37 -7.41
CA VAL A 95 -2.59 -1.05 -8.00
C VAL A 95 -1.54 -0.65 -9.02
N CYS A 96 -0.25 -0.83 -8.72
CA CYS A 96 0.84 -0.51 -9.65
C CYS A 96 0.75 -1.32 -10.95
N GLN A 97 0.41 -2.61 -10.89
CA GLN A 97 0.32 -3.49 -12.06
C GLN A 97 -0.92 -3.22 -12.93
N ARG A 98 -2.05 -2.86 -12.30
CA ARG A 98 -3.33 -2.70 -13.02
C ARG A 98 -3.57 -1.28 -13.52
N GLY A 99 -3.01 -0.27 -12.84
CA GLY A 99 -3.21 1.15 -13.16
C GLY A 99 -4.61 1.68 -12.80
N ARG A 100 -5.68 0.99 -13.20
CA ARG A 100 -7.07 1.33 -12.87
C ARG A 100 -7.93 0.06 -12.79
N LEU A 101 -8.71 -0.07 -11.73
CA LEU A 101 -9.61 -1.21 -11.51
C LEU A 101 -10.80 -0.81 -10.63
N SER A 102 -11.91 -1.53 -10.72
CA SER A 102 -13.02 -1.31 -9.79
C SER A 102 -12.63 -1.74 -8.37
N LEU A 103 -13.26 -1.12 -7.37
CA LEU A 103 -13.02 -1.47 -5.97
C LEU A 103 -13.34 -2.94 -5.67
N LYS A 104 -14.35 -3.49 -6.36
CA LYS A 104 -14.71 -4.92 -6.26
C LYS A 104 -13.60 -5.83 -6.81
N GLU A 105 -13.13 -5.57 -8.03
CA GLU A 105 -12.05 -6.35 -8.65
C GLU A 105 -10.74 -6.25 -7.84
N PHE A 106 -10.47 -5.08 -7.26
CA PHE A 106 -9.35 -4.90 -6.34
C PHE A 106 -9.49 -5.81 -5.12
N GLY A 107 -10.66 -5.82 -4.46
CA GLY A 107 -10.91 -6.64 -3.28
C GLY A 107 -10.74 -8.13 -3.55
N GLU A 108 -11.29 -8.63 -4.66
CA GLU A 108 -11.17 -10.04 -5.08
C GLU A 108 -9.71 -10.45 -5.33
N GLN A 109 -8.95 -9.63 -6.07
CA GLN A 109 -7.52 -9.87 -6.32
C GLN A 109 -6.69 -9.79 -5.04
N PHE A 110 -7.02 -8.84 -4.17
CA PHE A 110 -6.32 -8.63 -2.91
C PHE A 110 -6.46 -9.84 -1.97
N ILE A 111 -7.69 -10.32 -1.77
CA ILE A 111 -7.95 -11.50 -0.93
C ILE A 111 -7.18 -12.71 -1.47
N HIS A 112 -7.25 -12.96 -2.78
CA HIS A 112 -6.55 -14.08 -3.40
C HIS A 112 -5.02 -13.95 -3.26
N SER A 113 -4.47 -12.76 -3.49
CA SER A 113 -3.03 -12.50 -3.41
C SER A 113 -2.48 -12.68 -1.99
N VAL A 114 -3.20 -12.18 -0.97
CA VAL A 114 -2.80 -12.33 0.44
C VAL A 114 -2.90 -13.80 0.86
N ALA A 115 -4.00 -14.50 0.52
CA ALA A 115 -4.18 -15.91 0.85
C ALA A 115 -3.03 -16.78 0.30
N ASN A 116 -2.60 -16.53 -0.94
CA ASN A 116 -1.47 -17.24 -1.54
C ASN A 116 -0.11 -16.90 -0.91
N THR A 117 0.02 -15.77 -0.21
CA THR A 117 1.30 -15.32 0.35
C THR A 117 1.52 -15.84 1.77
N ILE A 118 0.49 -15.79 2.61
CA ILE A 118 0.62 -16.03 4.05
C ILE A 118 -0.37 -17.08 4.58
N GLY A 119 -1.09 -17.76 3.69
CA GLY A 119 -1.94 -18.89 4.07
C GLY A 119 -3.06 -18.54 5.04
N CYS A 120 -3.58 -17.30 5.03
CA CYS A 120 -4.73 -16.94 5.85
C CYS A 120 -5.95 -17.78 5.43
N ALA A 121 -6.16 -18.89 6.15
CA ALA A 121 -7.48 -19.45 6.35
C ALA A 121 -8.36 -18.31 6.91
N GLY A 122 -9.51 -18.09 6.27
CA GLY A 122 -10.45 -17.05 6.64
C GLY A 122 -10.85 -17.15 8.11
N GLY A 123 -10.25 -16.31 8.94
CA GLY A 123 -10.75 -15.96 10.26
C GLY A 123 -11.54 -14.67 10.15
N GLU A 124 -12.87 -14.82 10.04
CA GLU A 124 -13.88 -13.80 10.33
C GLU A 124 -13.82 -12.50 9.50
N GLN A 125 -14.33 -12.57 8.26
CA GLN A 125 -14.77 -11.38 7.51
C GLN A 125 -16.21 -11.49 6.99
N GLU A 126 -17.01 -12.43 7.51
CA GLU A 126 -18.47 -12.37 7.32
C GLU A 126 -19.06 -11.40 8.34
N GLY A 127 -19.18 -10.13 7.95
CA GLY A 127 -19.96 -9.14 8.70
C GLY A 127 -19.38 -7.73 8.83
N ARG A 128 -18.15 -7.46 8.35
CA ARG A 128 -17.67 -6.07 8.29
C ARG A 128 -18.41 -5.33 7.17
N GLU A 129 -19.04 -4.21 7.52
CA GLU A 129 -19.70 -3.32 6.57
C GLU A 129 -18.69 -2.90 5.48
N GLU A 130 -19.14 -2.80 4.22
CA GLU A 130 -18.28 -2.43 3.06
C GLU A 130 -17.44 -1.16 3.31
N GLY A 131 -17.91 -0.27 4.20
CA GLY A 131 -17.20 0.93 4.64
C GLY A 131 -15.89 0.65 5.39
N GLU A 132 -15.86 -0.30 6.33
CA GLU A 132 -14.67 -0.62 7.12
C GLU A 132 -13.58 -1.27 6.26
N ILE A 133 -13.99 -2.15 5.33
CA ILE A 133 -13.08 -2.78 4.36
C ILE A 133 -12.50 -1.71 3.43
N ARG A 134 -13.33 -0.77 2.96
CA ARG A 134 -12.88 0.33 2.10
C ARG A 134 -11.87 1.22 2.81
N ASP A 135 -12.11 1.61 4.05
CA ASP A 135 -11.22 2.52 4.77
C ASP A 135 -9.89 1.82 5.13
N SER A 136 -9.95 0.51 5.43
CA SER A 136 -8.76 -0.33 5.58
C SER A 136 -7.94 -0.43 4.28
N ILE A 137 -8.58 -0.73 3.14
CA ILE A 137 -7.94 -0.73 1.82
C ILE A 137 -7.32 0.62 1.50
N TYR A 138 -8.07 1.71 1.71
CA TYR A 138 -7.59 3.06 1.46
C TYR A 138 -6.34 3.37 2.28
N SER A 139 -6.32 3.02 3.57
CA SER A 139 -5.15 3.23 4.42
C SER A 139 -3.88 2.51 3.93
N MET A 140 -4.03 1.37 3.25
CA MET A 140 -2.94 0.56 2.71
C MET A 140 -2.35 1.11 1.40
N ILE A 141 -3.14 1.83 0.59
CA ILE A 141 -2.74 2.28 -0.76
C ILE A 141 -2.66 3.80 -0.93
N ARG A 142 -2.97 4.57 0.12
CA ARG A 142 -3.11 6.04 0.08
C ARG A 142 -1.90 6.81 -0.43
N ASP A 143 -0.71 6.23 -0.40
CA ASP A 143 0.54 6.83 -0.86
C ASP A 143 0.83 6.60 -2.35
N ARG A 144 0.06 5.71 -2.99
CA ARG A 144 0.22 5.25 -4.39
C ARG A 144 -1.06 5.30 -5.22
N ALA A 145 -2.22 5.38 -4.58
CA ALA A 145 -3.51 5.25 -5.24
C ALA A 145 -4.55 6.21 -4.69
N VAL A 146 -5.56 6.46 -5.52
CA VAL A 146 -6.74 7.25 -5.19
C VAL A 146 -7.98 6.44 -5.49
N ILE A 147 -8.95 6.47 -4.57
CA ILE A 147 -10.29 5.92 -4.81
C ILE A 147 -11.15 7.04 -5.41
N ASP A 148 -11.56 6.89 -6.66
CA ASP A 148 -12.51 7.78 -7.32
C ASP A 148 -13.94 7.34 -6.99
N ASP A 149 -14.46 7.94 -5.92
CA ASP A 149 -15.83 7.76 -5.44
C ASP A 149 -16.91 8.35 -6.39
N ARG A 150 -16.52 9.07 -7.46
CA ARG A 150 -17.48 9.60 -8.45
C ARG A 150 -17.81 8.58 -9.54
N ALA A 151 -16.93 7.60 -9.75
CA ALA A 151 -17.22 6.50 -10.64
C ALA A 151 -18.30 5.60 -10.03
N SER A 152 -19.18 5.07 -10.88
CA SER A 152 -20.19 4.08 -10.48
C SER A 152 -20.00 2.84 -11.37
N PRO A 153 -19.35 1.77 -10.88
CA PRO A 153 -18.87 1.57 -9.51
C PRO A 153 -17.59 2.37 -9.17
N PRO A 154 -17.26 2.58 -7.87
CA PRO A 154 -16.02 3.22 -7.45
C PRO A 154 -14.79 2.49 -8.01
N VAL A 155 -13.76 3.26 -8.36
CA VAL A 155 -12.52 2.72 -8.94
C VAL A 155 -11.30 3.12 -8.13
N VAL A 156 -10.35 2.20 -8.04
CA VAL A 156 -9.00 2.45 -7.53
C VAL A 156 -8.12 2.84 -8.71
N ILE A 157 -7.42 3.97 -8.59
CA ILE A 157 -6.56 4.53 -9.63
C ILE A 157 -5.15 4.68 -9.08
N HIS A 158 -4.19 4.02 -9.71
CA HIS A 158 -2.77 4.23 -9.46
C HIS A 158 -2.38 5.66 -9.85
N VAL A 159 -1.63 6.32 -8.98
CA VAL A 159 -1.08 7.66 -9.24
C VAL A 159 0.43 7.59 -9.09
N ASP A 160 1.11 7.48 -10.22
CA ASP A 160 2.56 7.56 -10.26
C ASP A 160 3.01 8.99 -9.90
N ARG A 161 3.77 9.10 -8.81
CA ARG A 161 4.27 10.37 -8.27
C ARG A 161 5.16 11.11 -9.26
N SER A 162 5.88 10.40 -10.13
CA SER A 162 6.76 10.99 -11.14
C SER A 162 5.97 11.75 -12.21
N THR A 163 4.69 11.38 -12.42
CA THR A 163 3.79 12.03 -13.39
C THR A 163 3.09 13.26 -12.82
N LEU A 164 3.14 13.46 -11.49
CA LEU A 164 2.49 14.59 -10.84
C LEU A 164 3.29 15.89 -11.02
N PRO A 165 2.63 17.04 -11.23
CA PRO A 165 3.31 18.32 -11.33
C PRO A 165 4.24 18.58 -10.14
N PRO A 166 5.44 19.15 -10.36
CA PRO A 166 6.36 19.46 -9.26
C PRO A 166 5.92 20.72 -8.47
N GLU A 167 5.08 21.57 -9.05
CA GLU A 167 4.56 22.77 -8.39
C GLU A 167 3.38 22.41 -7.46
N PRO A 168 3.41 22.80 -6.17
CA PRO A 168 2.42 22.37 -5.17
C PRO A 168 0.96 22.66 -5.54
N ARG A 169 0.64 23.83 -6.11
CA ARG A 169 -0.74 24.19 -6.45
C ARG A 169 -1.24 23.41 -7.67
N ALA A 170 -0.41 23.25 -8.70
CA ALA A 170 -0.72 22.43 -9.86
C ALA A 170 -0.94 20.97 -9.46
N ARG A 171 -0.08 20.43 -8.60
CA ARG A 171 -0.24 19.07 -8.04
C ARG A 171 -1.55 18.93 -7.27
N LEU A 172 -1.83 19.87 -6.36
CA LEU A 172 -3.07 19.88 -5.59
C LEU A 172 -4.30 19.95 -6.49
N LYS A 173 -4.27 20.75 -7.57
CA LYS A 173 -5.36 20.85 -8.54
C LYS A 173 -5.64 19.51 -9.24
N VAL A 174 -4.60 18.77 -9.60
CA VAL A 174 -4.74 17.42 -10.18
C VAL A 174 -5.39 16.47 -9.17
N LEU A 175 -4.87 16.40 -7.94
CA LEU A 175 -5.39 15.52 -6.89
C LEU A 175 -6.87 15.81 -6.56
N LEU A 176 -7.24 17.07 -6.39
CA LEU A 176 -8.63 17.48 -6.16
C LEU A 176 -9.55 17.25 -7.37
N GLY A 177 -8.97 17.09 -8.56
CA GLY A 177 -9.67 16.64 -9.77
C GLY A 177 -10.01 15.15 -9.72
N LEU A 178 -9.10 14.32 -9.20
CA LEU A 178 -9.25 12.87 -9.08
C LEU A 178 -10.26 12.44 -8.01
N ARG A 179 -10.32 13.16 -6.88
CA ARG A 179 -11.25 12.86 -5.78
C ARG A 179 -11.84 14.13 -5.18
N LYS A 180 -13.15 14.10 -4.90
CA LYS A 180 -13.91 15.29 -4.44
C LYS A 180 -13.52 15.73 -3.03
N TYR A 181 -13.33 14.79 -2.12
CA TYR A 181 -13.04 15.05 -0.72
C TYR A 181 -11.82 14.25 -0.31
N TRP A 182 -10.93 14.89 0.43
CA TRP A 182 -9.70 14.29 0.92
C TRP A 182 -9.55 14.55 2.41
N ASP A 183 -9.06 13.56 3.15
CA ASP A 183 -8.54 13.78 4.49
C ASP A 183 -7.19 14.50 4.46
N ALA A 184 -6.81 15.09 5.60
CA ALA A 184 -5.58 15.87 5.73
C ALA A 184 -4.33 15.01 5.51
N GLU A 185 -4.33 13.79 6.05
CA GLU A 185 -3.17 12.91 6.09
C GLU A 185 -2.80 12.45 4.68
N SER A 186 -3.78 12.03 3.90
CA SER A 186 -3.59 11.62 2.51
C SER A 186 -3.04 12.77 1.66
N LEU A 187 -3.65 13.97 1.71
CA LEU A 187 -3.11 15.12 0.98
C LEU A 187 -1.68 15.47 1.42
N SER A 188 -1.37 15.31 2.71
CA SER A 188 -0.03 15.56 3.24
C SER A 188 1.01 14.64 2.62
N GLN A 189 0.69 13.37 2.36
CA GLN A 189 1.60 12.43 1.71
C GLN A 189 1.91 12.83 0.26
N TRP A 190 0.94 13.37 -0.48
CA TRP A 190 1.12 13.74 -1.89
C TRP A 190 1.76 15.12 -2.10
N ILE A 191 1.48 16.06 -1.19
CA ILE A 191 1.89 17.47 -1.31
C ILE A 191 3.13 17.78 -0.46
N GLY A 192 3.34 17.09 0.66
CA GLY A 192 4.39 17.41 1.62
C GLY A 192 5.80 17.48 1.01
N GLU A 193 6.09 16.59 0.05
CA GLU A 193 7.40 16.48 -0.59
C GLU A 193 7.74 17.63 -1.53
N VAL A 194 6.74 18.34 -2.04
CA VAL A 194 6.95 19.46 -2.97
C VAL A 194 6.79 20.83 -2.31
N LEU A 195 6.37 20.86 -1.04
CA LEU A 195 6.23 22.12 -0.33
C LEU A 195 7.59 22.74 -0.02
N PRO A 196 7.69 24.08 -0.09
CA PRO A 196 8.85 24.78 0.42
C PRO A 196 9.09 24.44 1.91
N PRO A 197 10.35 24.32 2.38
CA PRO A 197 10.67 23.85 3.74
C PRO A 197 10.03 24.67 4.87
N ASN A 198 9.69 25.93 4.61
CA ASN A 198 9.09 26.85 5.57
C ASN A 198 7.55 26.86 5.54
N VAL A 199 6.92 26.01 4.74
CA VAL A 199 5.46 25.97 4.58
C VAL A 199 4.91 24.68 5.17
N ARG A 200 4.09 24.82 6.23
CA ARG A 200 3.34 23.69 6.79
C ARG A 200 2.20 23.29 5.86
N VAL A 201 2.00 21.98 5.68
CA VAL A 201 0.92 21.42 4.84
C VAL A 201 -0.44 22.00 5.21
N ASP A 202 -0.82 21.98 6.49
CA ASP A 202 -2.11 22.51 6.93
C ASP A 202 -2.32 23.98 6.54
N SER A 203 -1.27 24.79 6.67
CA SER A 203 -1.32 26.22 6.31
C SER A 203 -1.46 26.42 4.80
N PHE A 204 -0.88 25.52 3.99
CA PHE A 204 -1.03 25.50 2.54
C PHE A 204 -2.44 25.06 2.13
N LEU A 205 -2.94 23.95 2.71
CA LEU A 205 -4.27 23.42 2.44
C LEU A 205 -5.36 24.42 2.83
N MET A 206 -5.25 25.10 3.97
CA MET A 206 -6.20 26.15 4.37
C MET A 206 -6.25 27.34 3.41
N LYS A 207 -5.16 27.62 2.69
CA LYS A 207 -5.12 28.69 1.67
C LYS A 207 -5.74 28.24 0.34
N CYS A 208 -5.54 26.99 -0.04
CA CYS A 208 -5.85 26.48 -1.38
C CYS A 208 -7.14 25.67 -1.47
N CYS A 209 -7.57 25.08 -0.35
CA CYS A 209 -8.74 24.21 -0.26
C CYS A 209 -9.85 24.84 0.58
N ARG A 210 -11.07 24.34 0.41
CA ARG A 210 -12.17 24.53 1.34
C ARG A 210 -12.16 23.40 2.35
N ARG A 211 -12.18 23.75 3.64
CA ARG A 211 -12.35 22.79 4.74
C ARG A 211 -13.84 22.52 4.94
N VAL A 212 -14.23 21.26 4.93
CA VAL A 212 -15.61 20.77 5.12
C VAL A 212 -15.59 19.78 6.27
N VAL A 213 -16.54 19.92 7.19
CA VAL A 213 -16.76 18.91 8.23
C VAL A 213 -17.82 17.95 7.70
N VAL A 214 -17.45 16.68 7.56
CA VAL A 214 -18.36 15.62 7.15
C VAL A 214 -18.64 14.78 8.40
N LYS A 215 -19.92 14.56 8.71
CA LYS A 215 -20.29 13.60 9.74
C LYS A 215 -20.23 12.22 9.14
N ASP A 216 -19.41 11.36 9.74
CA ASP A 216 -19.46 9.95 9.45
C ASP A 216 -20.84 9.42 9.89
N GLY A 217 -21.56 8.79 8.96
CA GLY A 217 -22.92 8.30 9.19
C GLY A 217 -22.98 7.13 10.15
N ILE A 218 -21.86 6.44 10.38
CA ILE A 218 -21.78 5.23 11.19
C ILE A 218 -21.35 5.59 12.63
N SER A 219 -20.23 6.31 12.79
CA SER A 219 -19.69 6.65 14.11
C SER A 219 -20.24 7.96 14.71
N GLY A 220 -20.92 8.78 13.90
CA GLY A 220 -21.33 10.14 14.30
C GLY A 220 -20.16 11.09 14.51
N THR A 221 -18.94 10.66 14.23
CA THR A 221 -17.73 11.48 14.38
C THR A 221 -17.65 12.51 13.27
N GLU A 222 -17.22 13.71 13.63
CA GLU A 222 -16.98 14.79 12.69
C GLU A 222 -15.57 14.67 12.12
N GLU A 223 -15.48 14.32 10.83
CA GLU A 223 -14.22 14.24 10.12
C GLU A 223 -13.99 15.50 9.29
N THR A 224 -12.78 16.06 9.40
CA THR A 224 -12.39 17.21 8.59
C THR A 224 -11.87 16.75 7.24
N ARG A 225 -12.54 17.17 6.16
CA ARG A 225 -12.14 16.92 4.77
C ARG A 225 -11.84 18.22 4.03
N TYR A 226 -11.00 18.11 3.01
CA TYR A 226 -10.61 19.19 2.11
C TYR A 226 -11.19 18.92 0.71
N CYS A 227 -11.75 19.96 0.10
CA CYS A 227 -12.16 19.94 -1.28
C CYS A 227 -11.70 21.20 -2.00
N ALA A 228 -11.85 21.22 -3.32
CA ALA A 228 -11.49 22.37 -4.11
C ALA A 228 -12.34 23.60 -3.75
N LYS A 229 -11.66 24.74 -3.67
CA LYS A 229 -12.26 26.06 -3.48
C LYS A 229 -12.62 26.62 -4.86
N PHE A 230 -13.67 26.08 -5.47
CA PHE A 230 -14.29 26.66 -6.67
C PHE A 230 -15.45 27.56 -6.24
#